data_AF-A0A1V4V0K7-F1
#
_entry.id   AF-A0A1V4V0K7-F1
#
_cell.length_a   1.000
_cell.length_b   1.000
_cell.length_c   1.000
_cell.angle_alpha   90.00
_cell.angle_beta   90.00
_cell.angle_gamma   90.00
#
_symmetry.space_group_name_H-M   'P 1'
#
loop_
_entity.id
_entity.type
_entity.pdbx_description
1 polymer ?
#
loop_
_entity_poly.entity_id
_entity_poly.type
_entity_poly.pdbx_seq_one_letter_code
_entity_poly.pdbx_strand_id
1 'polypeptide(L)'
;MKDMHMTCRRAALPAAMLLAMIICSAPATAQDLISHPLPGWLLQSVDNETVAQGNSACWPAHLVSLNRSVASTSASWDDSCAGGSCKGKVMADLSWEEPPQVLLAGSTLSLNGSFQMRASQSCGSKSFDAALSASYRAGQSGGIIGGWPFVQGWASEGRAVRGSRRLSWAVPAGSNGESLSLVFTARGPGGKAVCTYRYRWGPTAI
;
A
#
# COMPACT_ATOMS: atom_id res chain seq x y z
N MET A 1 94.52 -21.40 -28.41
CA MET A 1 94.51 -19.93 -28.28
C MET A 1 93.24 -19.52 -27.53
N LYS A 2 93.42 -18.89 -26.35
CA LYS A 2 92.47 -18.10 -25.51
C LYS A 2 91.26 -18.84 -24.92
N ASP A 3 91.29 -19.24 -23.64
CA ASP A 3 91.02 -18.46 -22.39
C ASP A 3 89.51 -18.21 -22.17
N MET A 4 88.85 -18.94 -21.26
CA MET A 4 88.64 -18.63 -19.82
C MET A 4 87.70 -17.44 -19.56
N HIS A 5 86.52 -17.70 -18.98
CA HIS A 5 86.18 -17.22 -17.63
C HIS A 5 84.87 -17.82 -17.08
N MET A 6 84.99 -18.49 -15.93
CA MET A 6 83.93 -18.71 -14.94
C MET A 6 83.49 -17.39 -14.31
N THR A 7 82.23 -17.29 -13.90
CA THR A 7 81.90 -16.85 -12.53
C THR A 7 80.58 -17.46 -12.07
N CYS A 8 80.66 -18.09 -10.90
CA CYS A 8 79.60 -18.71 -10.13
C CYS A 8 79.12 -17.72 -9.07
N ARG A 9 77.82 -17.57 -8.83
CA ARG A 9 77.29 -17.16 -7.51
C ARG A 9 75.99 -17.88 -7.17
N ARG A 10 76.07 -18.62 -6.06
CA ARG A 10 74.98 -19.18 -5.26
C ARG A 10 74.21 -18.08 -4.53
N ALA A 11 72.91 -18.26 -4.37
CA ALA A 11 72.14 -18.00 -3.14
C ALA A 11 70.74 -18.60 -3.34
N ALA A 12 70.45 -19.79 -2.80
CA ALA A 12 69.96 -20.04 -1.44
C ALA A 12 68.41 -20.04 -1.39
N LEU A 13 67.87 -21.26 -1.21
CA LEU A 13 66.49 -21.60 -0.82
C LEU A 13 66.15 -21.06 0.59
N PRO A 14 64.86 -21.05 0.95
CA PRO A 14 64.32 -22.13 1.80
C PRO A 14 63.01 -22.70 1.21
N ALA A 15 62.74 -24.01 1.13
CA ALA A 15 62.82 -25.11 2.11
C ALA A 15 61.65 -25.14 3.11
N ALA A 16 61.03 -26.33 3.19
CA ALA A 16 60.01 -26.82 4.14
C ALA A 16 58.57 -26.32 3.89
N MET A 17 57.50 -27.12 3.93
CA MET A 17 57.22 -28.47 4.46
C MET A 17 55.84 -28.88 3.88
N LEU A 18 55.64 -30.06 3.27
CA LEU A 18 55.07 -31.29 3.89
C LEU A 18 53.89 -31.03 4.84
N LEU A 19 52.77 -31.75 4.89
CA LEU A 19 52.27 -32.99 4.28
C LEU A 19 50.79 -33.14 4.75
N ALA A 20 49.93 -33.72 3.91
CA ALA A 20 48.71 -34.50 4.18
C ALA A 20 47.91 -34.33 5.49
N MET A 21 46.58 -34.17 5.37
CA MET A 21 45.64 -35.06 6.06
C MET A 21 44.27 -35.12 5.37
N ILE A 22 43.82 -36.36 5.15
CA ILE A 22 42.49 -36.76 4.71
C ILE A 22 41.57 -36.79 5.96
N ILE A 23 40.25 -36.73 5.72
CA ILE A 23 39.14 -37.20 6.56
C ILE A 23 38.42 -36.10 7.36
N CYS A 24 37.24 -35.69 6.88
CA CYS A 24 35.98 -36.01 7.56
C CYS A 24 34.79 -35.57 6.70
N SER A 25 34.09 -36.57 6.16
CA SER A 25 32.71 -36.49 5.75
C SER A 25 31.83 -36.02 6.92
N ALA A 26 31.26 -34.83 6.80
CA ALA A 26 29.96 -34.55 7.36
C ALA A 26 29.02 -34.33 6.17
N PRO A 27 27.94 -35.12 6.00
CA PRO A 27 26.84 -34.61 5.20
C PRO A 27 26.39 -33.35 5.92
N ALA A 28 26.42 -32.20 5.25
CA ALA A 28 25.66 -31.05 5.74
C ALA A 28 24.20 -31.52 5.77
N THR A 29 23.77 -32.00 6.93
CA THR A 29 22.38 -32.24 7.22
C THR A 29 21.66 -30.96 6.86
N ALA A 30 20.71 -31.06 5.94
CA ALA A 30 19.78 -30.00 5.58
C ALA A 30 18.83 -29.71 6.77
N GLN A 31 19.42 -29.32 7.89
CA GLN A 31 18.82 -28.99 9.17
C GLN A 31 19.65 -27.85 9.72
N ASP A 32 19.45 -26.67 9.12
CA ASP A 32 19.59 -25.33 9.71
C ASP A 32 19.56 -24.28 8.60
N LEU A 33 18.60 -24.41 7.67
CA LEU A 33 17.90 -23.20 7.23
C LEU A 33 17.00 -22.81 8.39
N ILE A 34 17.62 -22.28 9.46
CA ILE A 34 16.94 -21.35 10.35
C ILE A 34 16.38 -20.32 9.37
N SER A 35 15.07 -20.36 9.16
CA SER A 35 14.34 -19.30 8.47
C SER A 35 14.55 -18.07 9.34
N HIS A 36 15.67 -17.38 9.13
CA HIS A 36 15.96 -16.14 9.82
C HIS A 36 14.79 -15.24 9.44
N PRO A 37 13.98 -14.81 10.42
CA PRO A 37 12.80 -14.02 10.11
C PRO A 37 13.28 -12.80 9.33
N LEU A 38 12.84 -12.69 8.07
CA LEU A 38 13.19 -11.55 7.25
C LEU A 38 12.61 -10.31 7.94
N PRO A 39 13.36 -9.21 8.00
CA PRO A 39 12.82 -8.02 8.63
C PRO A 39 11.76 -7.41 7.70
N GLY A 40 10.62 -7.07 8.28
CA GLY A 40 9.47 -6.58 7.52
C GLY A 40 8.50 -5.79 8.37
N TRP A 41 7.48 -5.27 7.71
CA TRP A 41 6.40 -4.54 8.36
C TRP A 41 5.25 -5.49 8.66
N LEU A 42 4.91 -5.61 9.94
CA LEU A 42 3.83 -6.45 10.45
C LEU A 42 2.60 -5.59 10.75
N LEU A 43 1.45 -5.97 10.21
CA LEU A 43 0.19 -5.27 10.47
C LEU A 43 -0.15 -5.37 11.96
N GLN A 44 -0.48 -4.23 12.56
CA GLN A 44 -0.83 -4.12 13.98
C GLN A 44 -2.31 -3.78 14.16
N SER A 45 -2.81 -2.84 13.39
CA SER A 45 -4.20 -2.39 13.48
C SER A 45 -4.74 -1.97 12.12
N VAL A 46 -6.07 -2.04 12.02
CA VAL A 46 -6.84 -1.43 10.94
C VAL A 46 -7.85 -0.50 11.57
N ASP A 47 -7.65 0.79 11.36
CA ASP A 47 -8.44 1.86 11.98
C ASP A 47 -9.39 2.47 10.94
N ASN A 48 -10.65 2.61 11.31
CA ASN A 48 -11.71 3.10 10.43
C ASN A 48 -12.30 4.39 10.99
N GLU A 49 -12.40 5.42 10.15
CA GLU A 49 -12.99 6.71 10.50
C GLU A 49 -13.98 7.12 9.40
N THR A 50 -15.14 7.63 9.80
CA THR A 50 -16.15 8.15 8.86
C THR A 50 -16.61 9.52 9.32
N VAL A 51 -16.65 10.46 8.38
CA VAL A 51 -17.17 11.81 8.58
C VAL A 51 -18.30 12.02 7.58
N ALA A 52 -19.53 12.09 8.08
CA ALA A 52 -20.68 12.45 7.26
C ALA A 52 -20.58 13.92 6.83
N GLN A 53 -21.05 14.23 5.63
CA GLN A 53 -21.26 15.61 5.22
C GLN A 53 -22.39 16.23 6.07
N GLY A 54 -22.34 17.54 6.30
CA GLY A 54 -23.37 18.21 7.11
C GLY A 54 -24.74 18.15 6.44
N ASN A 55 -25.76 17.69 7.18
CA ASN A 55 -27.13 17.69 6.71
C ASN A 55 -27.63 19.14 6.50
N SER A 56 -28.41 19.35 5.45
CA SER A 56 -29.29 20.52 5.33
C SER A 56 -30.71 20.05 5.06
N ALA A 57 -31.70 20.92 5.25
CA ALA A 57 -33.10 20.61 4.95
C ALA A 57 -33.31 20.12 3.50
N CYS A 58 -32.45 20.56 2.58
CA CYS A 58 -32.43 20.20 1.16
C CYS A 58 -31.58 18.97 0.81
N TRP A 59 -30.72 18.55 1.74
CA TRP A 59 -29.78 17.44 1.57
C TRP A 59 -29.81 16.48 2.78
N PRO A 60 -30.95 15.85 3.07
CA PRO A 60 -31.05 14.90 4.17
C PRO A 60 -30.63 13.50 3.70
N ALA A 61 -29.91 12.79 4.57
CA ALA A 61 -29.38 11.44 4.44
C ALA A 61 -28.02 11.32 3.74
N HIS A 62 -26.98 11.33 4.58
CA HIS A 62 -25.63 10.94 4.25
C HIS A 62 -25.35 9.58 4.90
N LEU A 63 -25.16 8.54 4.11
CA LEU A 63 -24.60 7.28 4.61
C LEU A 63 -23.13 7.29 4.24
N VAL A 64 -22.28 7.04 5.22
CA VAL A 64 -20.90 6.63 5.00
C VAL A 64 -20.73 5.33 5.76
N SER A 65 -20.65 4.21 5.05
CA SER A 65 -20.28 2.93 5.64
C SER A 65 -18.86 2.60 5.23
N LEU A 66 -18.11 2.01 6.16
CA LEU A 66 -16.75 1.58 5.94
C LEU A 66 -16.57 0.19 6.55
N ASN A 67 -16.18 -0.75 5.70
CA ASN A 67 -15.53 -2.00 6.09
C ASN A 67 -14.07 -1.93 5.61
N ARG A 68 -13.18 -2.74 6.18
CA ARG A 68 -11.71 -2.71 5.97
C ARG A 68 -11.26 -2.42 4.53
N SER A 69 -11.97 -2.93 3.53
CA SER A 69 -11.68 -2.78 2.09
C SER A 69 -12.74 -2.06 1.27
N VAL A 70 -13.84 -1.61 1.87
CA VAL A 70 -15.02 -1.09 1.13
C VAL A 70 -15.58 0.12 1.83
N ALA A 71 -15.75 1.22 1.09
CA ALA A 71 -16.45 2.40 1.52
C ALA A 71 -17.65 2.67 0.61
N SER A 72 -18.84 2.80 1.19
CA SER A 72 -20.04 3.26 0.47
C SER A 72 -20.44 4.62 0.99
N THR A 73 -20.69 5.55 0.07
CA THR A 73 -21.14 6.89 0.39
C THR A 73 -22.35 7.27 -0.47
N SER A 74 -23.39 7.81 0.16
CA SER A 74 -24.59 8.24 -0.57
C SER A 74 -25.12 9.56 -0.06
N ALA A 75 -25.76 10.31 -0.95
CA ALA A 75 -26.54 11.50 -0.61
C ALA A 75 -27.86 11.51 -1.37
N SER A 76 -28.88 12.11 -0.76
CA SER A 76 -30.10 12.52 -1.43
C SER A 76 -30.27 14.02 -1.37
N TRP A 77 -30.97 14.56 -2.36
CA TRP A 77 -31.40 15.94 -2.34
C TRP A 77 -32.86 16.05 -2.75
N ASP A 78 -33.49 17.09 -2.22
CA ASP A 78 -34.82 17.54 -2.60
C ASP A 78 -34.78 19.07 -2.70
N ASP A 79 -34.81 19.60 -3.92
CA ASP A 79 -34.75 21.05 -4.16
C ASP A 79 -36.08 21.75 -3.85
N SER A 80 -37.14 21.04 -3.45
CA SER A 80 -38.43 21.65 -3.06
C SER A 80 -38.31 22.63 -1.90
N CYS A 81 -37.34 22.40 -1.00
CA CYS A 81 -36.95 23.34 0.05
C CYS A 81 -36.41 24.69 -0.47
N ALA A 82 -35.96 24.74 -1.72
CA ALA A 82 -35.40 25.92 -2.39
C ALA A 82 -36.31 26.45 -3.51
N GLY A 83 -37.57 26.01 -3.54
CA GLY A 83 -38.56 26.39 -4.57
C GLY A 83 -38.43 25.63 -5.89
N GLY A 84 -37.60 24.58 -5.94
CA GLY A 84 -37.49 23.68 -7.09
C GLY A 84 -38.48 22.51 -7.04
N SER A 85 -38.45 21.65 -8.06
CA SER A 85 -39.22 20.40 -8.11
C SER A 85 -38.35 19.15 -8.28
N CYS A 86 -37.02 19.32 -8.30
CA CYS A 86 -36.08 18.25 -8.57
C CYS A 86 -35.62 17.56 -7.30
N LYS A 87 -35.75 16.25 -7.30
CA LYS A 87 -35.21 15.34 -6.29
C LYS A 87 -34.29 14.32 -6.93
N GLY A 88 -33.37 13.78 -6.15
CA GLY A 88 -32.55 12.68 -6.58
C GLY A 88 -31.71 12.05 -5.48
N LYS A 89 -30.98 11.02 -5.88
CA LYS A 89 -30.08 10.26 -5.03
C LYS A 89 -28.82 9.92 -5.80
N VAL A 90 -27.69 9.99 -5.12
CA VAL A 90 -26.40 9.53 -5.61
C VAL A 90 -25.80 8.52 -4.64
N MET A 91 -25.19 7.49 -5.20
CA MET A 91 -24.45 6.47 -4.46
C MET A 91 -23.09 6.28 -5.11
N ALA A 92 -22.06 6.18 -4.29
CA ALA A 92 -20.71 5.83 -4.69
C ALA A 92 -20.20 4.69 -3.81
N ASP A 93 -19.80 3.60 -4.45
CA ASP A 93 -19.16 2.46 -3.82
C ASP A 93 -17.70 2.43 -4.24
N LEU A 94 -16.80 2.38 -3.27
CA LEU A 94 -15.36 2.41 -3.48
C LEU A 94 -14.78 1.19 -2.76
N SER A 95 -13.89 0.46 -3.43
CA SER A 95 -13.24 -0.72 -2.84
C SER A 95 -11.77 -0.79 -3.18
N TRP A 96 -11.00 -1.47 -2.35
CA TRP A 96 -9.59 -1.76 -2.58
C TRP A 96 -9.23 -3.15 -2.05
N GLU A 97 -8.18 -3.73 -2.63
CA GLU A 97 -7.58 -4.95 -2.10
C GLU A 97 -7.01 -4.69 -0.71
N GLU A 98 -7.31 -5.57 0.24
CA GLU A 98 -6.73 -5.48 1.57
C GLU A 98 -5.21 -5.69 1.48
N PRO A 99 -4.41 -4.75 2.00
CA PRO A 99 -2.99 -4.95 2.16
C PRO A 99 -2.67 -6.24 2.93
N PRO A 100 -1.58 -6.95 2.61
CA PRO A 100 -1.20 -8.17 3.30
C PRO A 100 -0.81 -7.87 4.76
N GLN A 101 -0.87 -8.90 5.59
CA GLN A 101 -0.46 -8.83 7.01
C GLN A 101 1.03 -8.53 7.18
N VAL A 102 1.85 -8.90 6.18
CA VAL A 102 3.30 -8.72 6.19
C VAL A 102 3.72 -8.02 4.91
N LEU A 103 4.52 -6.96 5.03
CA LEU A 103 5.20 -6.31 3.90
C LEU A 103 6.71 -6.52 4.04
N LEU A 104 7.29 -7.23 3.08
CA LEU A 104 8.73 -7.46 3.06
C LEU A 104 9.45 -6.20 2.55
N ALA A 105 10.48 -5.74 3.26
CA ALA A 105 11.27 -4.61 2.79
C ALA A 105 11.96 -4.91 1.44
N GLY A 106 12.05 -3.88 0.59
CA GLY A 106 12.59 -4.00 -0.76
C GLY A 106 11.65 -4.65 -1.77
N SER A 107 10.51 -5.19 -1.33
CA SER A 107 9.47 -5.69 -2.24
C SER A 107 8.63 -4.56 -2.84
N THR A 108 7.80 -4.90 -3.83
CA THR A 108 6.78 -3.99 -4.39
C THR A 108 5.40 -4.41 -3.91
N LEU A 109 4.74 -3.55 -3.15
CA LEU A 109 3.32 -3.71 -2.83
C LEU A 109 2.49 -3.22 -4.01
N SER A 110 1.61 -4.06 -4.54
CA SER A 110 0.64 -3.69 -5.56
C SER A 110 -0.78 -3.96 -5.10
N LEU A 111 -1.66 -2.98 -5.21
CA LEU A 111 -3.06 -3.10 -4.81
C LEU A 111 -3.97 -2.54 -5.89
N ASN A 112 -5.05 -3.24 -6.19
CA ASN A 112 -6.13 -2.73 -7.02
C ASN A 112 -7.16 -1.98 -6.18
N GLY A 113 -7.62 -0.85 -6.71
CA GLY A 113 -8.80 -0.13 -6.22
C GLY A 113 -9.83 -0.02 -7.33
N SER A 114 -11.10 -0.02 -6.95
CA SER A 114 -12.22 0.21 -7.87
C SER A 114 -13.20 1.22 -7.30
N PHE A 115 -13.94 1.86 -8.20
CA PHE A 115 -15.05 2.71 -7.81
C PHE A 115 -16.23 2.50 -8.76
N GLN A 116 -17.41 2.76 -8.22
CA GLN A 116 -18.65 2.79 -8.95
C GLN A 116 -19.51 3.92 -8.41
N MET A 117 -20.05 4.74 -9.31
CA MET A 117 -21.01 5.78 -8.99
C MET A 117 -22.28 5.63 -9.80
N ARG A 118 -23.42 5.91 -9.16
CA ARG A 118 -24.74 5.92 -9.79
C ARG A 118 -25.53 7.09 -9.25
N ALA A 119 -26.26 7.77 -10.13
CA ALA A 119 -27.20 8.82 -9.76
C ALA A 119 -28.58 8.53 -10.38
N SER A 120 -29.62 8.87 -9.63
CA SER A 120 -31.02 8.86 -10.08
C SER A 120 -31.60 10.24 -9.80
N GLN A 121 -32.19 10.87 -10.81
CA GLN A 121 -32.72 12.23 -10.73
C GLN A 121 -34.14 12.23 -11.32
N SER A 122 -34.96 13.19 -10.93
CA SER A 122 -36.32 13.36 -11.46
C SER A 122 -36.44 14.52 -12.45
N CYS A 123 -35.51 15.48 -12.39
CA CYS A 123 -35.33 16.52 -13.39
C CYS A 123 -33.94 17.15 -13.27
N GLY A 124 -33.41 17.63 -14.40
CA GLY A 124 -32.10 18.26 -14.50
C GLY A 124 -30.92 17.28 -14.39
N SER A 125 -29.72 17.79 -14.67
CA SER A 125 -28.47 17.03 -14.56
C SER A 125 -27.57 17.67 -13.51
N LYS A 126 -27.76 17.33 -12.23
CA LYS A 126 -26.77 17.61 -11.19
C LYS A 126 -25.61 16.65 -11.32
N SER A 127 -24.40 17.16 -11.15
CA SER A 127 -23.19 16.36 -11.18
C SER A 127 -22.63 16.19 -9.77
N PHE A 128 -22.07 15.02 -9.52
CA PHE A 128 -21.51 14.63 -8.22
C PHE A 128 -20.15 14.03 -8.42
N ASP A 129 -19.22 14.37 -7.54
CA ASP A 129 -17.89 13.80 -7.50
C ASP A 129 -17.76 12.78 -6.38
N ALA A 130 -17.09 11.67 -6.67
CA ALA A 130 -16.48 10.81 -5.66
C ALA A 130 -15.03 10.53 -6.03
N ALA A 131 -14.21 10.32 -5.01
CA ALA A 131 -12.79 10.06 -5.16
C ALA A 131 -12.34 9.01 -4.15
N LEU A 132 -11.66 7.96 -4.61
CA LEU A 132 -10.81 7.14 -3.76
C LEU A 132 -9.39 7.71 -3.83
N SER A 133 -8.64 7.64 -2.75
CA SER A 133 -7.21 7.93 -2.73
C SER A 133 -6.53 6.94 -1.79
N ALA A 134 -5.27 6.61 -2.07
CA ALA A 134 -4.42 5.98 -1.07
C ALA A 134 -3.15 6.79 -0.91
N SER A 135 -2.64 6.83 0.31
CA SER A 135 -1.35 7.41 0.64
C SER A 135 -0.54 6.44 1.47
N TYR A 136 0.76 6.42 1.17
CA TYR A 136 1.75 5.62 1.87
C TYR A 136 2.59 6.56 2.74
N ARG A 137 2.64 6.31 4.06
CA ARG A 137 3.29 7.20 5.04
C ARG A 137 4.25 6.39 5.91
N ALA A 138 5.51 6.83 6.00
CA ALA A 138 6.48 6.25 6.95
C ALA A 138 6.83 7.24 8.07
N GLY A 139 7.11 6.69 9.25
CA GLY A 139 7.48 7.45 10.45
C GLY A 139 6.30 8.12 11.15
N GLN A 140 6.54 8.60 12.39
CA GLN A 140 5.53 9.30 13.20
C GLN A 140 5.12 10.67 12.63
N SER A 141 5.96 11.30 11.81
CA SER A 141 5.75 12.64 11.22
C SER A 141 5.25 12.65 9.78
N GLY A 142 4.92 11.50 9.18
CA GLY A 142 3.91 11.42 8.13
C GLY A 142 4.26 12.00 6.75
N GLY A 143 5.53 11.91 6.31
CA GLY A 143 5.87 12.19 4.92
C GLY A 143 5.07 11.28 3.98
N ILE A 144 4.31 11.86 3.05
CA ILE A 144 3.64 11.10 1.99
C ILE A 144 4.72 10.66 1.01
N ILE A 145 5.02 9.37 0.98
CA ILE A 145 6.03 8.78 0.10
C ILE A 145 5.42 8.41 -1.26
N GLY A 146 4.09 8.42 -1.34
CA GLY A 146 3.34 8.33 -2.58
C GLY A 146 1.85 8.45 -2.33
N GLY A 147 1.12 9.04 -3.28
CA GLY A 147 -0.33 9.12 -3.22
C GLY A 147 -0.94 9.40 -4.59
N TRP A 148 -2.15 8.90 -4.80
CA TRP A 148 -2.89 9.06 -6.06
C TRP A 148 -4.37 9.32 -5.76
N PRO A 149 -5.02 10.29 -6.43
CA PRO A 149 -6.47 10.27 -6.57
C PRO A 149 -6.81 9.12 -7.53
N PHE A 150 -7.36 8.02 -7.01
CA PHE A 150 -7.58 6.78 -7.74
C PHE A 150 -8.51 6.98 -8.92
N VAL A 151 -9.68 7.58 -8.70
CA VAL A 151 -10.60 7.94 -9.79
C VAL A 151 -11.59 9.01 -9.33
N GLN A 152 -11.87 9.98 -10.20
CA GLN A 152 -12.96 10.95 -10.07
C GLN A 152 -14.00 10.65 -11.15
N GLY A 153 -15.28 10.68 -10.79
CA GLY A 153 -16.38 10.39 -11.72
C GLY A 153 -17.57 11.30 -11.49
N TRP A 154 -18.31 11.56 -12.57
CA TRP A 154 -19.48 12.43 -12.59
C TRP A 154 -20.70 11.60 -12.99
N ALA A 155 -21.61 11.33 -12.06
CA ALA A 155 -22.82 10.58 -12.35
C ALA A 155 -24.00 11.53 -12.67
N SER A 156 -24.64 11.31 -13.82
CA SER A 156 -25.92 11.89 -14.20
C SER A 156 -26.99 10.80 -14.27
N GLU A 157 -28.27 11.17 -14.39
CA GLU A 157 -29.34 10.20 -14.63
C GLU A 157 -28.99 9.26 -15.81
N GLY A 158 -29.25 7.96 -15.63
CA GLY A 158 -29.00 6.94 -16.65
C GLY A 158 -27.53 6.57 -16.90
N ARG A 159 -26.55 7.26 -16.28
CA ARG A 159 -25.12 7.01 -16.51
C ARG A 159 -24.41 6.61 -15.22
N ALA A 160 -24.09 5.31 -15.13
CA ALA A 160 -23.17 4.82 -14.11
C ALA A 160 -21.73 5.08 -14.53
N VAL A 161 -20.91 5.62 -13.63
CA VAL A 161 -19.47 5.73 -13.83
C VAL A 161 -18.80 4.62 -13.06
N ARG A 162 -17.84 3.94 -13.69
CA ARG A 162 -17.03 2.89 -13.06
C ARG A 162 -15.59 3.04 -13.49
N GLY A 163 -14.69 2.51 -12.70
CA GLY A 163 -13.30 2.36 -13.09
C GLY A 163 -12.50 1.64 -12.03
N SER A 164 -11.31 1.23 -12.43
CA SER A 164 -10.37 0.48 -11.62
C SER A 164 -8.97 0.96 -11.90
N ARG A 165 -8.12 0.93 -10.89
CA ARG A 165 -6.72 1.30 -11.02
C ARG A 165 -5.86 0.47 -10.08
N ARG A 166 -4.67 0.11 -10.55
CA ARG A 166 -3.62 -0.50 -9.75
C ARG A 166 -2.66 0.57 -9.25
N LEU A 167 -2.34 0.55 -7.95
CA LEU A 167 -1.23 1.30 -7.38
C LEU A 167 -0.12 0.35 -6.97
N SER A 168 1.11 0.83 -7.14
CA SER A 168 2.32 0.10 -6.77
C SER A 168 3.26 1.02 -6.01
N TRP A 169 3.78 0.53 -4.89
CA TRP A 169 4.77 1.22 -4.05
C TRP A 169 5.91 0.29 -3.72
N ALA A 170 7.14 0.82 -3.67
CA ALA A 170 8.26 0.12 -3.06
C ALA A 170 8.07 0.12 -1.54
N VAL A 171 8.24 -1.05 -0.91
CA VAL A 171 8.21 -1.20 0.54
C VAL A 171 9.58 -0.79 1.08
N PRO A 172 9.69 0.31 1.85
CA PRO A 172 10.96 0.75 2.38
C PRO A 172 11.45 -0.23 3.46
N ALA A 173 12.76 -0.27 3.69
CA ALA A 173 13.28 -0.83 4.93
C ALA A 173 12.89 0.06 6.11
N GLY A 174 12.81 -0.53 7.30
CA GLY A 174 12.59 0.20 8.54
C GLY A 174 13.61 -0.17 9.61
N SER A 175 13.44 0.41 10.78
CA SER A 175 14.19 0.09 11.99
C SER A 175 13.26 -0.24 13.15
N ASN A 176 13.77 -0.97 14.16
CA ASN A 176 12.95 -1.45 15.27
C ASN A 176 12.18 -0.32 15.95
N GLY A 177 10.87 -0.49 16.08
CA GLY A 177 9.99 0.53 16.66
C GLY A 177 9.48 1.57 15.66
N GLU A 178 9.88 1.54 14.39
CA GLU A 178 9.26 2.40 13.39
C GLU A 178 7.84 1.95 13.04
N SER A 179 7.04 2.90 12.57
CA SER A 179 5.69 2.67 12.09
C SER A 179 5.56 3.05 10.62
N LEU A 180 4.76 2.27 9.91
CA LEU A 180 4.36 2.53 8.53
C LEU A 180 2.83 2.53 8.47
N SER A 181 2.24 3.38 7.63
CA SER A 181 0.79 3.44 7.43
C SER A 181 0.42 3.48 5.96
N LEU A 182 -0.52 2.61 5.57
CA LEU A 182 -1.30 2.76 4.35
C LEU A 182 -2.64 3.39 4.71
N VAL A 183 -2.94 4.53 4.12
CA VAL A 183 -4.18 5.26 4.37
C VAL A 183 -5.00 5.31 3.10
N PHE A 184 -6.14 4.62 3.09
CA PHE A 184 -7.16 4.75 2.06
C PHE A 184 -8.16 5.81 2.49
N THR A 185 -8.44 6.77 1.62
CA THR A 185 -9.46 7.80 1.84
C THR A 185 -10.44 7.77 0.70
N ALA A 186 -11.68 7.42 1.01
CA ALA A 186 -12.82 7.56 0.12
C ALA A 186 -13.56 8.86 0.44
N ARG A 187 -13.88 9.64 -0.59
CA ARG A 187 -14.72 10.83 -0.51
C ARG A 187 -15.84 10.68 -1.51
N GLY A 188 -17.01 11.16 -1.15
CA GLY A 188 -18.11 11.28 -2.08
C GLY A 188 -19.23 12.12 -1.50
N PRO A 189 -20.41 12.08 -2.12
CA PRO A 189 -21.50 13.00 -1.82
C PRO A 189 -22.06 12.89 -0.40
N GLY A 190 -21.85 11.75 0.27
CA GLY A 190 -22.23 11.54 1.66
C GLY A 190 -21.17 11.93 2.68
N GLY A 191 -19.96 12.32 2.24
CA GLY A 191 -18.85 12.67 3.13
C GLY A 191 -17.59 11.85 2.84
N LYS A 192 -16.83 11.56 3.89
CA LYS A 192 -15.48 10.98 3.82
C LYS A 192 -15.38 9.74 4.70
N ALA A 193 -14.75 8.70 4.18
CA ALA A 193 -14.30 7.53 4.93
C ALA A 193 -12.78 7.42 4.84
N VAL A 194 -12.14 7.01 5.93
CA VAL A 194 -10.70 6.76 6.01
C VAL A 194 -10.46 5.40 6.64
N CYS A 195 -9.72 4.55 5.95
CA CYS A 195 -9.21 3.30 6.50
C CYS A 195 -7.69 3.37 6.57
N THR A 196 -7.13 3.12 7.75
CA THR A 196 -5.69 3.18 8.00
C THR A 196 -5.18 1.82 8.44
N TYR A 197 -4.32 1.21 7.63
CA TYR A 197 -3.57 0.01 7.96
C TYR A 197 -2.25 0.43 8.59
N ARG A 198 -2.05 0.09 9.86
CA ARG A 198 -0.83 0.45 10.61
C ARG A 198 0.07 -0.75 10.77
N TYR A 199 1.32 -0.58 10.41
CA TYR A 199 2.35 -1.60 10.52
C TYR A 199 3.45 -1.16 11.48
N ARG A 200 4.11 -2.14 12.10
CA ARG A 200 5.34 -1.97 12.87
C ARG A 200 6.46 -2.78 12.24
N TRP A 201 7.66 -2.22 12.25
CA TRP A 201 8.85 -2.96 11.85
C TRP A 201 9.21 -4.02 12.88
N GLY A 202 9.52 -5.23 12.40
CA GLY A 202 9.98 -6.31 13.26
C GLY A 202 10.37 -7.58 12.49
N PRO A 203 10.83 -8.62 13.20
CA PRO A 203 11.08 -9.92 12.60
C PRO A 203 9.78 -10.54 12.11
N THR A 204 9.69 -10.91 10.83
CA THR A 204 8.52 -11.63 10.30
C THR A 204 8.69 -13.12 10.58
N ALA A 205 8.05 -13.64 11.62
CA ALA A 205 7.87 -15.09 11.73
C ALA A 205 6.87 -15.50 10.63
N ILE A 206 7.28 -16.41 9.74
CA ILE A 206 6.40 -17.06 8.77
C ILE A 206 5.84 -18.33 9.40
#